data_AF-A0A2D6G817-F1
#
_entry.id   AF-A0A2D6G817-F1
#
_cell.length_a   1.000
_cell.length_b   1.000
_cell.length_c   1.000
_cell.angle_alpha   90.00
_cell.angle_beta   90.00
_cell.angle_gamma   90.00
#
_symmetry.space_group_name_H-M   'P 1'
#
loop_
_entity.id
_entity.type
_entity.pdbx_description
1 polymer ?
#
loop_
_entity_poly.entity_id
_entity_poly.type
_entity_poly.pdbx_seq_one_letter_code
_entity_poly.pdbx_strand_id
1 'polypeptide(L)'
;MPKKKVVKKKSSKKLSLKKLDKKLNKILKYEKEQKKNDSSIKKLGKKALKQDEDVEEDLEKLREDLQGSPLKKITTKDFGKALIGSFIGVTSHFAFLEGAHFAEQLTLIRATSLLVVAYIVGLVFIYAAGFRKVKQIKVLSFVPLRITLIYIVALSVIFFVLYIYGITGHSPWALIYKQVAAVSIPAIIGASAADLIGEH
;
A
#
# COMPACT_ATOMS: atom_id res chain seq x y z
N MET A 1 -68.94 -24.44 90.92
CA MET A 1 -67.71 -24.89 90.22
C MET A 1 -67.80 -24.55 88.75
N PRO A 2 -66.95 -23.65 88.23
CA PRO A 2 -66.29 -23.92 86.95
C PRO A 2 -64.82 -23.46 86.95
N LYS A 3 -63.88 -24.38 86.70
CA LYS A 3 -62.45 -24.07 86.56
C LYS A 3 -62.18 -23.57 85.12
N LYS A 4 -61.92 -22.27 84.98
CA LYS A 4 -61.53 -21.62 83.72
C LYS A 4 -60.10 -22.04 83.33
N LYS A 5 -59.96 -22.88 82.30
CA LYS A 5 -58.67 -23.28 81.70
C LYS A 5 -58.04 -22.08 80.99
N VAL A 6 -56.93 -21.57 81.52
CA VAL A 6 -56.08 -20.57 80.86
C VAL A 6 -55.15 -21.29 79.89
N VAL A 7 -55.42 -21.16 78.59
CA VAL A 7 -54.60 -21.73 77.51
C VAL A 7 -53.37 -20.85 77.28
N LYS A 8 -52.18 -21.38 77.61
CA LYS A 8 -50.87 -20.75 77.37
C LYS A 8 -50.57 -20.72 75.85
N LYS A 9 -50.76 -19.55 75.23
CA LYS A 9 -50.39 -19.25 73.84
C LYS A 9 -48.98 -18.64 73.79
N LYS A 10 -47.93 -19.44 74.01
CA LYS A 10 -46.51 -19.00 73.92
C LYS A 10 -45.66 -20.06 73.23
N SER A 11 -45.75 -20.21 71.91
CA SER A 11 -44.74 -20.98 71.15
C SER A 11 -44.53 -20.58 69.68
N SER A 12 -45.38 -19.76 69.05
CA SER A 12 -45.25 -19.48 67.61
C SER A 12 -44.17 -18.44 67.22
N LYS A 13 -43.67 -17.62 68.16
CA LYS A 13 -42.77 -16.49 67.85
C LYS A 13 -41.29 -16.89 67.66
N LYS A 14 -40.85 -18.06 68.16
CA LYS A 14 -39.44 -18.53 68.03
C LYS A 14 -39.14 -19.18 66.68
N LEU A 15 -40.16 -19.69 65.99
CA LEU A 15 -40.03 -20.37 64.69
C LEU A 15 -39.86 -19.38 63.52
N SER A 16 -40.26 -18.11 63.69
CA SER A 16 -40.11 -17.07 62.66
C SER A 16 -38.67 -16.52 62.57
N LEU A 17 -37.96 -16.40 63.70
CA LEU A 17 -36.59 -15.85 63.75
C LEU A 17 -35.58 -16.75 63.00
N LYS A 18 -35.62 -18.08 63.22
CA LYS A 18 -34.75 -19.02 62.48
C LYS A 18 -34.98 -19.02 60.97
N LYS A 19 -36.21 -18.73 60.51
CA LYS A 19 -36.51 -18.61 59.07
C LYS A 19 -35.99 -17.29 58.49
N LEU A 20 -36.02 -16.21 59.28
CA LEU A 20 -35.44 -14.92 58.91
C LEU A 20 -33.92 -15.00 58.78
N ASP A 21 -33.22 -15.62 59.74
CA ASP A 21 -31.75 -15.80 59.67
C ASP A 21 -31.33 -16.61 58.45
N LYS A 22 -32.06 -17.68 58.11
CA LYS A 22 -31.80 -18.46 56.89
C LYS A 22 -32.00 -17.64 55.61
N LYS A 23 -33.00 -16.75 55.57
CA LYS A 23 -33.21 -15.86 54.42
C LYS A 23 -32.10 -14.80 54.35
N LEU A 24 -31.72 -14.21 55.48
CA LEU A 24 -30.66 -13.20 55.56
C LEU A 24 -29.31 -13.77 55.09
N ASN A 25 -28.96 -14.97 55.54
CA ASN A 25 -27.72 -15.64 55.10
C ASN A 25 -27.74 -16.01 53.61
N LYS A 26 -28.90 -16.37 53.05
CA LYS A 26 -29.03 -16.57 51.60
C LYS A 26 -28.79 -15.26 50.84
N ILE A 27 -29.41 -14.15 51.28
CA ILE A 27 -29.24 -12.83 50.64
C ILE A 27 -27.77 -12.39 50.71
N LEU A 28 -27.12 -12.52 51.87
CA LEU A 28 -25.69 -12.22 52.04
C LEU A 28 -24.78 -13.06 51.13
N LYS A 29 -25.14 -14.33 50.89
CA LYS A 29 -24.39 -15.18 49.96
C LYS A 29 -24.57 -14.71 48.51
N TYR A 30 -25.79 -14.36 48.11
CA TYR A 30 -26.07 -13.81 46.78
C TYR A 30 -25.37 -12.47 46.54
N GLU A 31 -25.36 -11.55 47.51
CA GLU A 31 -24.62 -10.28 47.40
C GLU A 31 -23.11 -10.50 47.25
N LYS A 32 -22.54 -11.46 47.98
CA LYS A 32 -21.12 -11.81 47.84
C LYS A 32 -20.79 -12.41 46.47
N GLU A 33 -21.67 -13.24 45.92
CA GLU A 33 -21.53 -13.80 44.56
C GLU A 33 -21.68 -12.71 43.49
N GLN A 34 -22.64 -11.78 43.62
CA GLN A 34 -22.77 -10.64 42.71
C GLN A 34 -21.53 -9.74 42.74
N LYS A 35 -21.01 -9.39 43.92
CA LYS A 35 -19.78 -8.58 44.02
C LYS A 35 -18.58 -9.27 43.36
N LYS A 36 -18.47 -10.60 43.45
CA LYS A 36 -17.43 -11.36 42.75
C LYS A 36 -17.61 -11.33 41.23
N ASN A 37 -18.84 -11.48 40.74
CA ASN A 37 -19.13 -11.40 39.30
C ASN A 37 -18.85 -10.00 38.75
N ASP A 38 -19.28 -8.93 39.41
CA ASP A 38 -19.00 -7.55 39.01
C ASP A 38 -17.49 -7.27 38.93
N SER A 39 -16.72 -7.78 39.90
CA SER A 39 -15.27 -7.63 39.89
C SER A 39 -14.59 -8.38 38.72
N SER A 40 -15.17 -9.51 38.30
CA SER A 40 -14.68 -10.31 37.18
C SER A 40 -15.03 -9.66 35.84
N ILE A 41 -16.24 -9.12 35.70
CA ILE A 41 -16.69 -8.35 34.53
C ILE A 41 -15.83 -7.11 34.35
N LYS A 42 -15.54 -6.35 35.43
CA LYS A 42 -14.63 -5.19 35.36
C LYS A 42 -13.21 -5.57 34.91
N LYS A 43 -12.70 -6.74 35.32
CA LYS A 43 -11.38 -7.23 34.88
C LYS A 43 -11.39 -7.64 33.41
N LEU A 44 -12.46 -8.29 32.94
CA LEU A 44 -12.62 -8.65 31.52
C LEU A 44 -12.74 -7.41 30.64
N GLY A 45 -13.55 -6.42 31.04
CA GLY A 45 -13.67 -5.15 30.30
C GLY A 45 -12.34 -4.39 30.20
N LYS A 46 -11.54 -4.37 31.27
CA LYS A 46 -10.18 -3.78 31.23
C LYS A 46 -9.20 -4.54 30.34
N LYS A 47 -9.37 -5.85 30.18
CA LYS A 47 -8.53 -6.65 29.27
C LYS A 47 -8.92 -6.44 27.80
N ALA A 48 -10.23 -6.34 27.51
CA ALA A 48 -10.73 -6.04 26.18
C ALA A 48 -10.26 -4.66 25.70
N LEU A 49 -10.39 -3.62 26.55
CA LEU A 49 -9.90 -2.28 26.23
C LEU A 49 -8.39 -2.24 25.92
N LYS A 50 -7.58 -3.00 26.67
CA LYS A 50 -6.14 -3.10 26.39
C LYS A 50 -5.85 -3.82 25.07
N GLN A 51 -6.61 -4.87 24.74
CA GLN A 51 -6.46 -5.54 23.45
C GLN A 51 -6.85 -4.63 22.28
N ASP A 52 -7.89 -3.80 22.44
CA ASP A 52 -8.27 -2.84 21.42
C ASP A 52 -7.20 -1.75 21.25
N GLU A 53 -6.62 -1.23 22.35
CA GLU A 53 -5.48 -0.29 22.31
C GLU A 53 -4.24 -0.89 21.63
N ASP A 54 -3.89 -2.14 21.95
CA ASP A 54 -2.74 -2.85 21.35
C ASP A 54 -2.96 -3.07 19.83
N VAL A 55 -4.20 -3.39 19.42
CA VAL A 55 -4.56 -3.57 17.99
C VAL A 55 -4.57 -2.23 17.24
N GLU A 56 -5.00 -1.15 17.88
CA GLU A 56 -5.00 0.18 17.29
C GLU A 56 -3.57 0.71 17.10
N GLU A 57 -2.68 0.49 18.07
CA GLU A 57 -1.25 0.78 17.92
C GLU A 57 -0.59 -0.04 16.79
N ASP A 58 -0.91 -1.33 16.68
CA ASP A 58 -0.38 -2.18 15.60
C ASP A 58 -0.91 -1.73 14.23
N LEU A 59 -2.17 -1.28 14.16
CA LEU A 59 -2.75 -0.70 12.96
C LEU A 59 -2.12 0.64 12.60
N GLU A 60 -1.81 1.50 13.57
CA GLU A 60 -1.09 2.76 13.33
C GLU A 60 0.34 2.51 12.85
N LYS A 61 1.08 1.57 13.47
CA LYS A 61 2.41 1.15 13.01
C LYS A 61 2.34 0.57 11.59
N LEU A 62 1.34 -0.26 11.29
CA LEU A 62 1.10 -0.73 9.91
C LEU A 62 0.78 0.42 8.95
N ARG A 63 0.03 1.42 9.40
CA ARG A 63 -0.38 2.56 8.57
C ARG A 63 0.80 3.49 8.29
N GLU A 64 1.70 3.69 9.24
CA GLU A 64 2.97 4.41 9.05
C GLU A 64 3.91 3.63 8.11
N ASP A 65 4.08 2.32 8.32
CA ASP A 65 4.85 1.44 7.42
C ASP A 65 4.28 1.41 5.99
N LEU A 66 2.95 1.53 5.86
CA LEU A 66 2.25 1.62 4.56
C LEU A 66 2.25 3.03 3.97
N GLN A 67 2.45 4.09 4.75
CA GLN A 67 2.58 5.48 4.26
C GLN A 67 3.98 5.75 3.70
N GLY A 68 5.03 5.14 4.25
CA GLY A 68 6.40 5.24 3.75
C GLY A 68 6.75 4.29 2.60
N SER A 69 5.82 3.42 2.17
CA SER A 69 6.11 2.41 1.15
C SER A 69 6.12 3.02 -0.26
N PRO A 70 7.26 3.01 -0.98
CA PRO A 70 7.35 3.44 -2.39
C PRO A 70 6.57 2.53 -3.36
N LEU A 71 5.80 1.57 -2.82
CA LEU A 71 4.96 0.61 -3.53
C LEU A 71 3.49 1.01 -3.61
N LYS A 72 3.10 2.25 -3.27
CA LYS A 72 1.69 2.67 -3.30
C LYS A 72 1.22 2.97 -4.74
N LYS A 73 1.11 1.89 -5.52
CA LYS A 73 0.57 1.75 -6.88
C LYS A 73 1.35 2.53 -7.93
N ILE A 74 1.60 1.92 -9.08
CA ILE A 74 1.86 2.67 -10.31
C ILE A 74 0.69 3.65 -10.45
N THR A 75 0.92 4.92 -10.15
CA THR A 75 -0.13 5.92 -10.16
C THR A 75 -0.16 6.60 -11.51
N THR A 76 -1.30 7.19 -11.86
CA THR A 76 -1.42 8.07 -13.04
C THR A 76 -0.41 9.22 -13.01
N LYS A 77 0.06 9.60 -11.81
CA LYS A 77 1.15 10.57 -11.63
C LYS A 77 2.48 10.06 -12.18
N ASP A 78 2.82 8.79 -11.97
CA ASP A 78 4.07 8.20 -12.47
C ASP A 78 4.04 8.06 -13.99
N PHE A 79 2.88 7.70 -14.54
CA PHE A 79 2.63 7.75 -15.99
C PHE A 79 2.82 9.17 -16.55
N GLY A 80 2.26 10.19 -15.90
CA GLY A 80 2.42 11.60 -16.30
C GLY A 80 3.87 12.08 -16.25
N LYS A 81 4.62 11.72 -15.20
CA LYS A 81 6.05 12.03 -15.09
C LYS A 81 6.86 11.35 -16.17
N ALA A 82 6.61 10.06 -16.43
CA ALA A 82 7.27 9.32 -17.50
C ALA A 82 6.97 9.93 -18.88
N LEU A 83 5.73 10.40 -19.10
CA LEU A 83 5.32 11.14 -20.30
C LEU A 83 6.12 12.44 -20.48
N ILE A 84 6.13 13.30 -19.45
CA ILE A 84 6.83 14.59 -19.50
C ILE A 84 8.35 14.36 -19.64
N GLY A 85 8.90 13.43 -18.89
CA GLY A 85 10.31 13.08 -18.91
C GLY A 85 10.74 12.50 -20.25
N SER A 86 9.97 11.59 -20.84
CA SER A 86 10.26 11.08 -22.19
C SER A 86 10.13 12.17 -23.24
N PHE A 87 9.11 13.02 -23.15
CA PHE A 87 8.95 14.15 -24.07
C PHE A 87 10.14 15.10 -24.01
N ILE A 88 10.58 15.49 -22.79
CA ILE A 88 11.79 16.30 -22.61
C ILE A 88 13.02 15.53 -23.11
N GLY A 89 13.17 14.24 -22.80
CA GLY A 89 14.29 13.44 -23.28
C GLY A 89 14.40 13.39 -24.80
N VAL A 90 13.26 13.25 -25.49
CA VAL A 90 13.16 13.27 -26.96
C VAL A 90 13.48 14.66 -27.53
N THR A 91 12.99 15.72 -26.88
CA THR A 91 13.10 17.10 -27.40
C THR A 91 14.38 17.83 -26.96
N SER A 92 15.01 17.42 -25.86
CA SER A 92 16.12 18.13 -25.21
C SER A 92 17.46 18.02 -25.94
N HIS A 93 17.60 17.15 -26.94
CA HIS A 93 18.83 17.12 -27.73
C HIS A 93 18.64 16.55 -29.12
N PHE A 94 19.56 16.94 -30.00
CA PHE A 94 19.87 16.49 -31.37
C PHE A 94 19.39 15.09 -31.81
N ALA A 95 19.14 14.17 -30.89
CA ALA A 95 18.52 12.87 -31.09
C ALA A 95 17.26 12.88 -31.96
N PHE A 96 16.45 13.95 -31.97
CA PHE A 96 15.28 14.00 -32.85
C PHE A 96 15.65 14.14 -34.34
N LEU A 97 16.47 15.15 -34.67
CA LEU A 97 16.90 15.42 -36.05
C LEU A 97 17.95 14.42 -36.54
N GLU A 98 18.94 14.11 -35.70
CA GLU A 98 19.95 13.11 -36.02
C GLU A 98 19.39 11.70 -35.98
N GLY A 99 18.40 11.42 -35.12
CA GLY A 99 17.78 10.10 -35.03
C GLY A 99 17.13 9.66 -36.33
N ALA A 100 16.54 10.60 -37.09
CA ALA A 100 16.01 10.32 -38.41
C ALA A 100 17.12 9.92 -39.40
N HIS A 101 18.25 10.63 -39.41
CA HIS A 101 19.41 10.31 -40.24
C HIS A 101 20.11 9.00 -39.81
N PHE A 102 20.26 8.76 -38.51
CA PHE A 102 20.81 7.53 -37.98
C PHE A 102 19.94 6.31 -38.30
N ALA A 103 18.61 6.50 -38.37
CA ALA A 103 17.67 5.43 -38.69
C ALA A 103 17.82 4.89 -40.13
N GLU A 104 18.28 5.71 -41.07
CA GLU A 104 18.51 5.27 -42.46
C GLU A 104 19.66 4.26 -42.55
N GLN A 105 20.71 4.46 -41.75
CA GLN A 105 21.91 3.60 -41.74
C GLN A 105 21.78 2.40 -40.78
N LEU A 106 20.75 2.38 -39.93
CA LEU A 106 20.53 1.32 -38.96
C LEU A 106 19.99 0.06 -39.65
N THR A 107 20.60 -1.09 -39.35
CA THR A 107 20.00 -2.39 -39.66
C THR A 107 18.95 -2.75 -38.61
N LEU A 108 18.00 -3.62 -38.94
CA LEU A 108 16.96 -4.06 -37.98
C LEU A 108 17.56 -4.69 -36.72
N ILE A 109 18.65 -5.47 -36.88
CA ILE A 109 19.34 -6.10 -35.76
C ILE A 109 19.93 -5.04 -34.82
N ARG A 110 20.58 -4.01 -35.38
CA ARG A 110 21.14 -2.90 -34.58
C ARG A 110 20.04 -2.10 -33.89
N ALA A 111 18.92 -1.84 -34.57
CA ALA A 111 17.76 -1.18 -33.96
C ALA A 111 17.19 -1.98 -32.78
N THR A 112 17.04 -3.30 -32.93
CA THR A 112 16.61 -4.17 -31.82
C THR A 112 17.61 -4.16 -30.67
N SER A 113 18.92 -4.20 -30.96
CA SER A 113 19.93 -4.08 -29.89
C SER A 113 19.87 -2.74 -29.16
N LEU A 114 19.59 -1.63 -29.87
CA LEU A 114 19.43 -0.32 -29.24
C LEU A 114 18.23 -0.29 -28.29
N LEU A 115 17.10 -0.87 -28.69
CA LEU A 115 15.91 -0.97 -27.84
C LEU A 115 16.17 -1.80 -26.57
N VAL A 116 16.91 -2.91 -26.69
CA VAL A 116 17.31 -3.75 -25.55
C VAL A 116 18.29 -2.98 -24.65
N VAL A 117 19.28 -2.31 -25.22
CA VAL A 117 20.23 -1.47 -24.47
C VAL A 117 19.50 -0.35 -23.75
N ALA A 118 18.55 0.32 -24.39
CA ALA A 118 17.75 1.37 -23.78
C ALA A 118 16.95 0.85 -22.58
N TYR A 119 16.36 -0.34 -22.70
CA TYR A 119 15.68 -1.01 -21.59
C TYR A 119 16.63 -1.32 -20.42
N ILE A 120 17.83 -1.86 -20.70
CA ILE A 120 18.85 -2.15 -19.69
C ILE A 120 19.32 -0.86 -19.01
N VAL A 121 19.57 0.22 -19.78
CA VAL A 121 19.96 1.52 -19.23
C VAL A 121 18.89 2.04 -18.29
N GLY A 122 17.63 2.02 -18.70
CA GLY A 122 16.52 2.41 -17.83
C GLY A 122 16.46 1.55 -16.57
N LEU A 123 16.63 0.23 -16.69
CA LEU A 123 16.66 -0.69 -15.54
C LEU A 123 17.78 -0.31 -14.57
N VAL A 124 18.99 -0.04 -15.07
CA VAL A 124 20.12 0.40 -14.24
C VAL A 124 19.84 1.74 -13.56
N PHE A 125 19.23 2.70 -14.26
CA PHE A 125 18.87 4.00 -13.69
C PHE A 125 17.86 3.87 -12.54
N ILE A 126 16.76 3.13 -12.75
CA ILE A 126 15.75 2.89 -11.72
C ILE A 126 16.33 2.08 -10.57
N TYR A 127 17.14 1.06 -10.87
CA TYR A 127 17.80 0.25 -9.85
C TYR A 127 18.74 1.11 -9.00
N ALA A 128 19.63 1.89 -9.62
CA ALA A 128 20.59 2.75 -8.92
C ALA A 128 19.89 3.76 -8.02
N ALA A 129 18.77 4.32 -8.47
CA ALA A 129 18.04 5.31 -7.71
C ALA A 129 17.13 4.69 -6.63
N GLY A 130 16.52 3.54 -6.89
CA GLY A 130 15.68 2.81 -5.95
C GLY A 130 16.47 2.20 -4.78
N PHE A 131 17.70 1.73 -5.03
CA PHE A 131 18.58 1.19 -3.98
C PHE A 131 18.97 2.21 -2.92
N ARG A 132 18.95 3.50 -3.26
CA ARG A 132 19.31 4.57 -2.34
C ARG A 132 18.28 4.74 -1.21
N LYS A 133 17.03 4.30 -1.40
CA LYS A 133 15.92 4.58 -0.47
C LYS A 133 15.38 3.38 0.31
N VAL A 134 15.63 2.13 -0.08
CA VAL A 134 14.95 0.99 0.58
C VAL A 134 15.87 -0.21 0.87
N LYS A 135 16.14 -0.46 2.15
CA LYS A 135 16.86 -1.65 2.64
C LYS A 135 16.04 -2.96 2.60
N GLN A 136 14.80 -2.93 2.10
CA GLN A 136 13.91 -4.10 2.14
C GLN A 136 13.93 -4.89 0.82
N ILE A 137 14.32 -6.16 0.89
CA ILE A 137 14.45 -7.11 -0.24
C ILE A 137 13.15 -7.26 -1.06
N LYS A 138 11.96 -7.04 -0.46
CA LYS A 138 10.67 -7.18 -1.14
C LYS A 138 10.44 -6.14 -2.25
N VAL A 139 11.15 -5.01 -2.24
CA VAL A 139 10.99 -3.95 -3.25
C VAL A 139 11.61 -4.35 -4.60
N LEU A 140 12.62 -5.23 -4.61
CA LEU A 140 13.29 -5.65 -5.84
C LEU A 140 12.35 -6.31 -6.86
N SER A 141 11.35 -7.05 -6.39
CA SER A 141 10.45 -7.79 -7.28
C SER A 141 9.51 -6.88 -8.10
N PHE A 142 9.32 -5.61 -7.69
CA PHE A 142 8.41 -4.68 -8.36
C PHE A 142 9.13 -3.71 -9.30
N VAL A 143 10.46 -3.56 -9.17
CA VAL A 143 11.32 -2.80 -10.08
C VAL A 143 11.16 -3.20 -11.56
N PRO A 144 11.20 -4.51 -11.94
CA PRO A 144 11.03 -4.90 -13.34
C PRO A 144 9.67 -4.51 -13.91
N LEU A 145 8.60 -4.53 -13.10
CA LEU A 145 7.27 -4.10 -13.56
C LEU A 145 7.24 -2.59 -13.82
N ARG A 146 7.80 -1.78 -12.92
CA ARG A 146 7.86 -0.31 -13.07
C ARG A 146 8.63 0.09 -14.33
N ILE A 147 9.80 -0.52 -14.57
CA ILE A 147 10.61 -0.22 -15.75
C ILE A 147 9.89 -0.62 -17.05
N THR A 148 9.23 -1.78 -17.09
CA THR A 148 8.46 -2.19 -18.29
C THR A 148 7.36 -1.19 -18.63
N LEU A 149 6.66 -0.67 -17.62
CA LEU A 149 5.64 0.34 -17.83
C LEU A 149 6.23 1.64 -18.36
N ILE A 150 7.28 2.17 -17.72
CA ILE A 150 7.97 3.40 -18.16
C ILE A 150 8.50 3.24 -19.59
N TYR A 151 9.03 2.07 -19.92
CA TYR A 151 9.53 1.74 -21.24
C TYR A 151 8.42 1.78 -22.31
N ILE A 152 7.29 1.12 -22.05
CA ILE A 152 6.13 1.12 -22.98
C ILE A 152 5.58 2.54 -23.17
N VAL A 153 5.51 3.32 -22.08
CA VAL A 153 5.09 4.73 -22.15
C VAL A 153 6.05 5.54 -23.00
N ALA A 154 7.36 5.44 -22.74
CA ALA A 154 8.37 6.16 -23.50
C ALA A 154 8.31 5.81 -25.00
N LEU A 155 8.21 4.53 -25.37
CA LEU A 155 8.05 4.13 -26.77
C LEU A 155 6.78 4.69 -27.41
N SER A 156 5.67 4.70 -26.68
CA SER A 156 4.41 5.28 -27.15
C SER A 156 4.54 6.79 -27.39
N VAL A 157 5.24 7.49 -26.49
CA VAL A 157 5.51 8.93 -26.63
C VAL A 157 6.40 9.20 -27.83
N ILE A 158 7.49 8.45 -28.01
CA ILE A 158 8.37 8.61 -29.18
C ILE A 158 7.57 8.42 -30.47
N PHE A 159 6.75 7.37 -30.54
CA PHE A 159 5.90 7.12 -31.69
C PHE A 159 4.94 8.29 -31.96
N PHE A 160 4.26 8.79 -30.92
CA PHE A 160 3.35 9.93 -31.05
C PHE A 160 4.07 11.21 -31.49
N VAL A 161 5.25 11.48 -30.95
CA VAL A 161 6.06 12.63 -31.35
C VAL A 161 6.45 12.49 -32.82
N LEU A 162 7.03 11.36 -33.23
CA LEU A 162 7.39 11.11 -34.63
C LEU A 162 6.18 11.16 -35.59
N TYR A 163 4.99 10.81 -35.10
CA TYR A 163 3.73 10.95 -35.82
C TYR A 163 3.32 12.41 -36.02
N ILE A 164 3.34 13.22 -34.96
CA ILE A 164 3.00 14.65 -35.03
C ILE A 164 3.93 15.41 -35.99
N TYR A 165 5.21 15.03 -36.03
CA TYR A 165 6.19 15.65 -36.93
C TYR A 165 6.12 15.15 -38.38
N GLY A 166 5.21 14.22 -38.71
CA GLY A 166 4.98 13.76 -40.08
C GLY A 166 6.07 12.83 -40.65
N ILE A 167 7.09 12.46 -39.86
CA ILE A 167 8.19 11.59 -40.30
C ILE A 167 7.71 10.16 -40.58
N THR A 168 6.64 9.73 -39.90
CA THR A 168 6.09 8.37 -40.00
C THR A 168 5.01 8.21 -41.06
N GLY A 169 4.47 9.29 -41.63
CA GLY A 169 3.28 9.24 -42.49
C GLY A 169 3.47 8.52 -43.83
N HIS A 170 4.68 8.52 -44.39
CA HIS A 170 5.00 7.92 -45.70
C HIS A 170 6.13 6.89 -45.65
N SER A 171 6.65 6.64 -44.45
CA SER A 171 7.79 5.77 -44.24
C SER A 171 7.35 4.31 -44.08
N PRO A 172 8.09 3.33 -44.62
CA PRO A 172 7.79 1.92 -44.37
C PRO A 172 7.93 1.61 -42.89
N TRP A 173 7.13 0.66 -42.38
CA TRP A 173 7.11 0.27 -40.96
C TRP A 173 8.51 -0.04 -40.39
N ALA A 174 9.38 -0.65 -41.20
CA ALA A 174 10.76 -0.94 -40.82
C ALA A 174 11.59 0.33 -40.51
N LEU A 175 11.35 1.44 -41.22
CA LEU A 175 12.05 2.70 -40.97
C LEU A 175 11.52 3.37 -39.70
N ILE A 176 10.20 3.34 -39.48
CA ILE A 176 9.56 3.85 -38.26
C ILE A 176 10.14 3.14 -37.03
N TYR A 177 10.26 1.81 -37.08
CA TYR A 177 10.86 1.04 -36.00
C TYR A 177 12.30 1.46 -35.70
N LYS A 178 13.13 1.68 -36.74
CA LYS A 178 14.52 2.13 -36.59
C LYS A 178 14.61 3.54 -35.99
N GLN A 179 13.70 4.44 -36.39
CA GLN A 179 13.61 5.79 -35.83
C GLN A 179 13.24 5.75 -34.35
N VAL A 180 12.22 4.97 -33.98
CA VAL A 180 11.83 4.77 -32.58
C VAL A 180 13.01 4.20 -31.77
N ALA A 181 13.73 3.22 -32.33
CA ALA A 181 14.91 2.64 -31.68
C ALA A 181 16.04 3.66 -31.47
N ALA A 182 16.34 4.49 -32.47
CA ALA A 182 17.39 5.51 -32.38
C ALA A 182 17.12 6.54 -31.27
N VAL A 183 15.85 6.90 -31.07
CA VAL A 183 15.43 7.92 -30.09
C VAL A 183 15.07 7.31 -28.72
N SER A 184 15.06 5.98 -28.59
CA SER A 184 14.62 5.29 -27.38
C SER A 184 15.48 5.56 -26.14
N ILE A 185 16.81 5.60 -26.29
CA ILE A 185 17.75 5.81 -25.17
C ILE A 185 17.49 7.15 -24.45
N PRO A 186 17.55 8.31 -25.11
CA PRO A 186 17.33 9.59 -24.44
C PRO A 186 15.91 9.73 -23.87
N ALA A 187 14.90 9.17 -24.56
CA ALA A 187 13.53 9.15 -24.06
C ALA A 187 13.38 8.35 -22.77
N ILE A 188 13.99 7.15 -22.69
CA ILE A 188 13.94 6.29 -21.51
C ILE A 188 14.74 6.89 -20.36
N ILE A 189 15.87 7.52 -20.63
CA ILE A 189 16.64 8.26 -19.62
C ILE A 189 15.80 9.41 -19.07
N GLY A 190 15.17 10.22 -19.93
CA GLY A 190 14.32 11.32 -19.51
C GLY A 190 13.10 10.85 -18.69
N ALA A 191 12.44 9.79 -19.13
CA ALA A 191 11.30 9.19 -18.42
C ALA A 191 11.72 8.64 -17.06
N SER A 192 12.85 7.95 -16.99
CA SER A 192 13.41 7.41 -15.74
C SER A 192 13.83 8.55 -14.81
N ALA A 193 14.46 9.61 -15.31
CA ALA A 193 14.85 10.76 -14.50
C ALA A 193 13.64 11.48 -13.89
N ALA A 194 12.58 11.69 -14.66
CA ALA A 194 11.35 12.32 -14.16
C ALA A 194 10.63 11.46 -13.10
N ASP A 195 10.66 10.14 -13.27
CA ASP A 195 10.13 9.18 -12.31
C ASP A 195 10.86 9.27 -10.95
N LEU A 196 12.17 9.56 -10.96
CA LEU A 196 12.98 9.73 -9.75
C LEU A 196 12.81 11.08 -9.06
N ILE A 197 12.59 12.16 -9.81
CA ILE A 197 12.47 13.51 -9.24
C ILE A 197 11.15 13.67 -8.47
N GLY A 198 10.08 13.01 -8.88
CA GLY A 198 8.75 13.21 -8.30
C GLY A 198 8.45 12.43 -7.01
N GLU A 199 9.45 11.89 -6.32
CA GLU A 199 9.31 11.22 -5.02
C GLU A 199 9.42 12.17 -3.81
N HIS A 200 9.40 13.49 -4.03
CA HIS A 200 9.44 14.52 -3.00
C HIS A 200 8.20 15.42 -3.05
#